data_AF-A0A397W6S1-F1
#
_entry.id   AF-A0A397W6S1-F1
#
_cell.length_a   1.000
_cell.length_b   1.000
_cell.length_c   1.000
_cell.angle_alpha   90.00
_cell.angle_beta   90.00
_cell.angle_gamma   90.00
#
_symmetry.space_group_name_H-M   'P 1'
#
loop_
_entity.id
_entity.type
_entity.pdbx_description
1 polymer ?
#
loop_
_entity_poly.entity_id
_entity_poly.type
_entity_poly.pdbx_seq_one_letter_code
_entity_poly.pdbx_strand_id
1 'polypeptide(L)'
;MKVYKDNQIAKAENTFINAKSQYLNAKSQYLAAESQYLAAVENLFTNACASPDPKKTFEVLQKIQNEGDDWTKSQTKNKLGKRLLGGFGCQQNINEARKLIEEAAKLGHTHATIWLNKYRLTNDFGASEVIRNKMM
;
A
#
# COMPACT_ATOMS: atom_id res chain seq x y z
N MET A 1 -14.13 -48.84 34.30
CA MET A 1 -13.92 -47.37 34.40
C MET A 1 -12.72 -46.86 33.57
N LYS A 2 -11.58 -47.57 33.53
CA LYS A 2 -10.37 -47.18 32.75
C LYS A 2 -10.63 -47.09 31.23
N VAL A 3 -11.16 -48.17 30.62
CA VAL A 3 -11.50 -48.24 29.18
C VAL A 3 -12.46 -47.14 28.69
N TYR A 4 -13.41 -46.71 29.54
CA TYR A 4 -14.37 -45.66 29.18
C TYR A 4 -13.75 -44.25 29.17
N LYS A 5 -12.76 -44.00 30.05
CA LYS A 5 -12.01 -42.75 30.07
C LYS A 5 -11.06 -42.67 28.88
N ASP A 6 -10.42 -43.78 28.52
CA ASP A 6 -9.50 -43.87 27.38
C ASP A 6 -10.22 -43.60 26.04
N ASN A 7 -11.46 -44.05 25.88
CA ASN A 7 -12.28 -43.77 24.69
C ASN A 7 -12.73 -42.29 24.60
N GLN A 8 -13.05 -41.66 25.74
CA GLN A 8 -13.37 -40.22 25.76
C GLN A 8 -12.15 -39.35 25.41
N ILE A 9 -10.96 -39.73 25.89
CA ILE A 9 -9.70 -39.04 25.57
C ILE A 9 -9.42 -39.16 24.07
N ALA A 10 -9.49 -40.37 23.50
CA ALA A 10 -9.27 -40.58 22.07
C ALA A 10 -10.26 -39.80 21.19
N LYS A 11 -11.53 -39.68 21.60
CA LYS A 11 -12.53 -38.85 20.90
C LYS A 11 -12.18 -37.36 20.97
N ALA A 12 -11.75 -36.89 22.14
CA ALA A 12 -11.33 -35.50 22.33
C ALA A 12 -10.08 -35.17 21.52
N GLU A 13 -9.09 -36.07 21.48
CA GLU A 13 -7.88 -35.94 20.66
C GLU A 13 -8.20 -35.84 19.17
N ASN A 14 -9.04 -36.73 18.64
CA ASN A 14 -9.49 -36.67 17.24
C ASN A 14 -10.23 -35.35 16.93
N THR A 15 -11.07 -34.89 17.84
CA THR A 15 -11.78 -33.60 17.70
C THR A 15 -10.79 -32.44 17.64
N PHE A 16 -9.80 -32.43 18.53
CA PHE A 16 -8.75 -31.41 18.57
C PHE A 16 -7.90 -31.41 17.30
N ILE A 17 -7.47 -32.57 16.83
CA ILE A 17 -6.69 -32.72 15.59
C ILE A 17 -7.48 -32.18 14.39
N ASN A 18 -8.77 -32.55 14.28
CA ASN A 18 -9.65 -32.07 13.21
C ASN A 18 -9.83 -30.55 13.25
N ALA A 19 -10.10 -29.98 14.42
CA ALA A 19 -10.23 -28.53 14.59
C ALA A 19 -8.93 -27.79 14.23
N LYS A 20 -7.78 -28.31 14.67
CA LYS A 20 -6.46 -27.76 14.31
C LYS A 20 -6.22 -27.81 12.80
N SER A 21 -6.57 -28.92 12.15
CA SER A 21 -6.46 -29.07 10.70
C SER A 21 -7.31 -28.04 9.96
N GLN A 22 -8.58 -27.86 10.37
CA GLN A 22 -9.48 -26.87 9.79
C GLN A 22 -8.94 -25.44 9.96
N TYR A 23 -8.45 -25.09 11.15
CA TYR A 23 -7.84 -23.79 11.41
C TYR A 23 -6.63 -23.52 10.51
N LEU A 24 -5.73 -24.50 10.37
CA LEU A 24 -4.54 -24.35 9.52
C LEU A 24 -4.92 -24.19 8.04
N ASN A 25 -5.93 -24.92 7.57
CA ASN A 25 -6.44 -24.78 6.21
C ASN A 25 -7.02 -23.37 5.99
N ALA A 26 -7.91 -22.91 6.87
CA ALA A 26 -8.50 -21.58 6.79
C ALA A 26 -7.43 -20.46 6.83
N LYS A 27 -6.42 -20.61 7.69
CA LYS A 27 -5.27 -19.69 7.75
C LYS A 27 -4.49 -19.68 6.42
N SER A 28 -4.25 -20.85 5.82
CA SER A 28 -3.57 -20.93 4.52
C SER A 28 -4.38 -20.25 3.41
N GLN A 29 -5.71 -20.42 3.40
CA GLN A 29 -6.58 -19.76 2.43
C GLN A 29 -6.59 -18.25 2.59
N TYR A 30 -6.65 -17.77 3.84
CA TYR A 30 -6.53 -16.35 4.17
C TYR A 30 -5.23 -15.76 3.64
N LEU A 31 -4.08 -16.38 3.93
CA LEU A 31 -2.78 -15.89 3.46
C LEU A 31 -2.67 -15.88 1.93
N ALA A 32 -3.25 -16.87 1.26
CA ALA A 32 -3.30 -16.89 -0.20
C ALA A 32 -4.14 -15.74 -0.77
N ALA A 33 -5.32 -15.47 -0.18
CA ALA A 33 -6.18 -14.36 -0.58
C ALA A 33 -5.52 -12.99 -0.31
N GLU A 34 -4.84 -12.84 0.83
CA GLU A 34 -4.06 -11.65 1.18
C GLU A 34 -2.95 -11.41 0.16
N SER A 35 -2.17 -12.45 -0.19
CA SER A 35 -1.13 -12.35 -1.21
C SER A 35 -1.68 -11.93 -2.58
N GLN A 36 -2.82 -12.50 -2.99
CA GLN A 36 -3.48 -12.12 -4.24
C GLN A 36 -3.95 -10.65 -4.23
N TYR A 37 -4.48 -10.20 -3.10
CA TYR A 37 -4.89 -8.80 -2.92
C TYR A 37 -3.71 -7.84 -3.06
N LEU A 38 -2.61 -8.10 -2.36
CA LEU A 38 -1.41 -7.28 -2.43
C LEU A 38 -0.87 -7.19 -3.87
N ALA A 39 -0.79 -8.33 -4.56
CA ALA A 39 -0.35 -8.38 -5.95
C ALA A 39 -1.29 -7.59 -6.89
N ALA A 40 -2.61 -7.60 -6.64
CA ALA A 40 -3.56 -6.83 -7.43
C ALA A 40 -3.35 -5.31 -7.26
N VAL A 41 -3.12 -4.85 -6.03
CA VAL A 41 -2.84 -3.42 -5.74
C VAL A 41 -1.52 -2.99 -6.39
N GLU A 42 -0.47 -3.81 -6.27
CA GLU A 42 0.83 -3.53 -6.90
C GLU A 42 0.72 -3.45 -8.44
N ASN A 43 -0.05 -4.35 -9.05
CA ASN A 43 -0.33 -4.31 -10.48
C ASN A 43 -1.08 -3.03 -10.89
N LEU A 44 -2.06 -2.59 -10.11
CA LEU A 44 -2.75 -1.31 -10.35
C LEU A 44 -1.77 -0.13 -10.27
N PHE A 45 -0.88 -0.11 -9.29
CA PHE A 45 0.16 0.92 -9.16
C PHE A 45 1.11 0.93 -10.37
N THR A 46 1.63 -0.23 -10.75
CA THR A 46 2.56 -0.38 -11.88
C THR A 46 1.91 0.03 -13.20
N ASN A 47 0.68 -0.44 -13.46
CA ASN A 47 -0.08 -0.07 -14.65
C ASN A 47 -0.40 1.42 -14.70
N ALA A 48 -0.77 2.03 -13.56
CA ALA A 48 -0.99 3.46 -13.48
C ALA A 48 0.27 4.26 -13.79
N CYS A 49 1.44 3.79 -13.33
CA CYS A 49 2.73 4.44 -13.59
C CYS A 49 3.19 4.32 -15.04
N ALA A 50 2.82 3.24 -15.74
CA ALA A 50 3.12 3.05 -17.16
C ALA A 50 2.12 3.76 -18.09
N SER A 51 0.97 4.19 -17.57
CA SER A 51 -0.07 4.84 -18.37
C SER A 51 0.40 6.23 -18.83
N PRO A 52 0.23 6.56 -20.14
CA PRO A 52 0.51 7.91 -20.63
C PRO A 52 -0.58 8.91 -20.23
N ASP A 53 -1.78 8.45 -19.83
CA ASP A 53 -2.89 9.30 -19.47
C ASP A 53 -2.71 9.86 -18.04
N PRO A 54 -2.42 11.16 -17.91
CA PRO A 54 -2.11 11.71 -16.61
C PRO A 54 -3.30 11.74 -15.65
N LYS A 55 -4.52 11.85 -16.16
CA LYS A 55 -5.75 11.92 -15.36
C LYS A 55 -6.12 10.53 -14.86
N LYS A 56 -6.08 9.53 -15.74
CA LYS A 56 -6.31 8.13 -15.35
C LYS A 56 -5.30 7.65 -14.32
N THR A 57 -4.01 7.96 -14.50
CA THR A 57 -2.99 7.65 -13.48
C THR A 57 -3.35 8.27 -12.13
N PHE A 58 -3.74 9.54 -12.12
CA PHE A 58 -4.08 10.24 -10.88
C PHE A 58 -5.28 9.60 -10.15
N GLU A 59 -6.36 9.31 -10.89
CA GLU A 59 -7.55 8.67 -10.35
C GLU A 59 -7.27 7.28 -9.76
N VAL A 60 -6.45 6.47 -10.44
CA VAL A 60 -6.06 5.15 -9.91
C VAL A 60 -5.25 5.29 -8.64
N LEU A 61 -4.20 6.14 -8.64
CA LEU A 61 -3.35 6.35 -7.46
C LEU A 61 -4.16 6.87 -6.26
N GLN A 62 -5.15 7.74 -6.47
CA GLN A 62 -6.05 8.19 -5.40
C GLN A 62 -6.85 7.04 -4.78
N LYS A 63 -7.34 6.10 -5.59
CA LYS A 63 -8.12 4.95 -5.12
C LYS A 63 -7.28 3.99 -4.29
N ILE A 64 -6.03 3.76 -4.67
CA ILE A 64 -5.17 2.74 -4.05
C ILE A 64 -4.21 3.27 -2.97
N GLN A 65 -4.19 4.57 -2.69
CA GLN A 65 -3.18 5.20 -1.80
C GLN A 65 -3.11 4.65 -0.38
N ASN A 66 -4.18 4.02 0.11
CA ASN A 66 -4.25 3.42 1.43
C ASN A 66 -4.32 1.89 1.39
N GLU A 67 -4.14 1.29 0.21
CA GLU A 67 -4.23 -0.14 -0.02
C GLU A 67 -2.85 -0.78 -0.18
N GLY A 68 -2.80 -2.10 -0.04
CA GLY A 68 -1.56 -2.87 -0.16
C GLY A 68 -0.71 -2.88 1.11
N ASP A 69 0.56 -3.21 0.95
CA ASP A 69 1.55 -3.18 2.02
C ASP A 69 2.15 -1.77 2.19
N ASP A 70 2.96 -1.58 3.23
CA ASP A 70 3.57 -0.28 3.51
C ASP A 70 4.49 0.20 2.40
N TRP A 71 5.16 -0.73 1.71
CA TRP A 71 5.97 -0.41 0.53
C TRP A 71 5.11 0.21 -0.57
N THR A 72 4.02 -0.45 -0.97
CA THR A 72 3.12 -0.01 -2.04
C THR A 72 2.43 1.31 -1.69
N LYS A 73 1.97 1.45 -0.43
CA LYS A 73 1.39 2.72 0.06
C LYS A 73 2.40 3.85 -0.03
N SER A 74 3.64 3.61 0.41
CA SER A 74 4.69 4.64 0.40
C SER A 74 5.02 5.11 -1.03
N GLN A 75 5.11 4.19 -1.99
CA GLN A 75 5.32 4.48 -3.41
C GLN A 75 4.16 5.28 -3.99
N THR A 76 2.94 4.81 -3.75
CA THR A 76 1.71 5.43 -4.25
C THR A 76 1.55 6.86 -3.72
N LYS A 77 1.72 7.06 -2.42
CA LYS A 77 1.60 8.39 -1.78
C LYS A 77 2.66 9.36 -2.28
N ASN A 78 3.92 8.93 -2.40
CA ASN A 78 4.96 9.78 -2.97
C ASN A 78 4.69 10.14 -4.43
N LYS A 79 4.22 9.17 -5.24
CA LYS A 79 3.88 9.43 -6.66
C LYS A 79 2.70 10.39 -6.76
N LEU A 80 1.61 10.14 -6.03
CA LEU A 80 0.42 10.97 -5.99
C LEU A 80 0.76 12.40 -5.53
N GLY A 81 1.55 12.53 -4.46
CA GLY A 81 2.03 13.82 -3.97
C GLY A 81 2.81 14.60 -5.03
N LYS A 82 3.73 13.97 -5.76
CA LYS A 82 4.43 14.62 -6.88
C LYS A 82 3.47 15.05 -8.00
N ARG A 83 2.41 14.29 -8.28
CA ARG A 83 1.42 14.71 -9.29
C ARG A 83 0.62 15.93 -8.83
N LEU A 84 0.24 15.98 -7.55
CA LEU A 84 -0.44 17.14 -6.96
C LEU A 84 0.45 18.38 -6.94
N LEU A 85 1.77 18.24 -6.74
CA LEU A 85 2.72 19.34 -6.87
C LEU A 85 2.80 19.89 -8.29
N GLY A 86 2.75 19.03 -9.30
CA GLY A 86 2.83 19.44 -10.70
C GLY A 86 1.48 19.75 -11.37
N GLY A 87 0.35 19.47 -10.72
CA GLY A 87 -0.97 19.49 -11.37
C GLY A 87 -1.10 18.46 -12.51
N PHE A 88 -0.42 17.32 -12.40
CA PHE A 88 -0.36 16.34 -13.50
C PHE A 88 -1.58 15.43 -13.50
N GLY A 89 -2.58 15.80 -14.31
CA GLY A 89 -3.87 15.09 -14.39
C GLY A 89 -4.84 15.48 -13.29
N CYS A 90 -4.57 16.58 -12.58
CA CYS A 90 -5.37 17.11 -11.49
C CYS A 90 -5.09 18.61 -11.33
N GLN A 91 -5.90 19.31 -10.53
CA GLN A 91 -5.55 20.66 -10.08
C GLN A 91 -4.38 20.57 -9.09
N GLN A 92 -3.43 21.51 -9.20
CA GLN A 92 -2.31 21.58 -8.27
C GLN A 92 -2.81 21.78 -6.83
N ASN A 93 -2.26 21.00 -5.89
CA ASN A 93 -2.57 21.13 -4.46
C ASN A 93 -1.34 20.80 -3.61
N ILE A 94 -0.65 21.85 -3.18
CA ILE A 94 0.62 21.75 -2.45
C ILE A 94 0.40 21.19 -1.03
N ASN A 95 -0.70 21.54 -0.38
CA ASN A 95 -0.98 21.11 0.99
C ASN A 95 -1.25 19.60 1.06
N GLU A 96 -2.08 19.09 0.16
CA GLU A 96 -2.34 17.65 0.10
C GLU A 96 -1.10 16.88 -0.35
N ALA A 97 -0.35 17.43 -1.31
CA ALA A 97 0.92 16.82 -1.71
C ALA A 97 1.91 16.67 -0.55
N ARG A 98 2.03 17.71 0.27
CA ARG A 98 2.88 17.71 1.46
C ARG A 98 2.48 16.60 2.42
N LYS A 99 1.19 16.51 2.75
CA LYS A 99 0.66 15.46 3.63
C LYS A 99 1.01 14.06 3.12
N LEU A 100 0.78 13.79 1.84
CA LEU A 100 1.08 12.48 1.24
C LEU A 100 2.57 12.16 1.22
N ILE A 101 3.43 13.14 0.93
CA ILE A 101 4.89 12.95 0.94
C ILE A 101 5.40 12.71 2.37
N GLU A 102 4.84 13.41 3.36
CA GLU A 102 5.14 13.15 4.78
C GLU A 102 4.71 11.75 5.21
N GLU A 103 3.52 11.30 4.81
CA GLU A 103 3.06 9.93 5.08
C GLU A 103 3.93 8.89 4.38
N ALA A 104 4.34 9.12 3.13
CA ALA A 104 5.25 8.23 2.41
C ALA A 104 6.61 8.12 3.12
N ALA A 105 7.15 9.24 3.62
CA ALA A 105 8.40 9.24 4.38
C ALA A 105 8.28 8.48 5.71
N LYS A 106 7.15 8.60 6.41
CA LYS A 106 6.85 7.82 7.63
C LYS A 106 6.80 6.32 7.37
N LEU A 107 6.36 5.91 6.18
CA LEU A 107 6.36 4.52 5.71
C LEU A 107 7.74 4.06 5.17
N GLY A 108 8.79 4.89 5.29
CA GLY A 108 10.15 4.53 4.91
C GLY A 108 10.55 4.85 3.46
N HIS A 109 9.76 5.64 2.72
CA HIS A 109 10.09 5.98 1.34
C HIS A 109 11.29 6.94 1.24
N THR A 110 12.47 6.43 0.87
CA THR A 110 13.74 7.18 0.83
C THR A 110 13.65 8.50 0.06
N HIS A 111 13.09 8.50 -1.16
CA HIS A 111 12.99 9.75 -1.94
C HIS A 111 12.02 10.77 -1.33
N ALA A 112 11.04 10.32 -0.54
CA ALA A 112 10.11 11.23 0.13
C ALA A 112 10.83 11.91 1.29
N THR A 113 11.64 11.16 2.04
CA THR A 113 12.53 11.70 3.07
C THR A 113 13.52 12.72 2.50
N ILE A 114 14.16 12.40 1.36
CA ILE A 114 15.06 13.33 0.67
C ILE A 114 14.30 14.59 0.22
N TRP A 115 13.09 14.42 -0.32
CA TRP A 115 12.24 15.54 -0.74
C TRP A 115 11.93 16.48 0.43
N LEU A 116 11.54 15.92 1.59
CA LEU A 116 11.28 16.69 2.80
C LEU A 116 12.53 17.46 3.25
N ASN A 117 13.68 16.79 3.31
CA ASN A 117 14.92 17.45 3.73
C ASN A 117 15.28 18.64 2.84
N LYS A 118 14.98 18.57 1.54
CA LYS A 118 15.29 19.64 0.58
C LYS A 118 14.22 20.74 0.53
N TYR A 119 12.94 20.39 0.57
CA TYR A 119 11.85 21.31 0.23
C TYR A 119 10.87 21.62 1.37
N ARG A 120 11.03 21.02 2.56
CA ARG A 120 10.07 21.19 3.66
C ARG A 120 9.82 22.65 4.05
N LEU A 121 10.86 23.49 3.99
CA LEU A 121 10.78 24.91 4.37
C LEU A 121 10.50 25.84 3.19
N THR A 122 10.37 25.32 1.96
CA THR A 122 10.03 26.16 0.81
C THR A 122 8.52 26.38 0.75
N ASN A 123 8.12 27.59 0.32
CA ASN A 123 6.70 27.96 0.20
C ASN A 123 5.94 27.07 -0.79
N ASP A 124 6.60 26.68 -1.89
CA ASP A 124 6.00 25.86 -2.94
C ASP A 124 6.19 24.34 -2.73
N PHE A 125 6.88 23.94 -1.66
CA PHE A 125 7.25 22.55 -1.36
C PHE A 125 7.93 21.80 -2.53
N GLY A 126 8.65 22.52 -3.38
CA GLY A 126 9.33 21.96 -4.55
C GLY A 126 8.43 21.77 -5.77
N ALA A 127 7.22 22.36 -5.79
CA ALA A 127 6.34 22.31 -6.95
C ALA A 127 7.00 22.87 -8.22
N SER A 128 7.74 23.98 -8.11
CA SER A 128 8.45 24.58 -9.25
C SER A 128 9.49 23.63 -9.85
N GLU A 129 10.15 22.81 -9.02
CA GLU A 129 11.10 21.80 -9.45
C GLU A 129 10.40 20.65 -10.19
N VAL A 130 9.27 20.16 -9.65
CA VAL A 130 8.49 19.09 -10.27
C VAL A 130 8.02 19.49 -11.67
N ILE A 131 7.55 20.73 -11.82
CA ILE A 131 7.09 21.26 -13.09
C ILE A 131 8.26 21.36 -14.07
N ARG A 132 9.39 21.92 -13.64
CA ARG A 132 10.60 22.07 -14.48
C ARG A 132 11.11 20.72 -15.00
N ASN A 133 11.21 19.72 -14.14
CA ASN A 133 11.78 18.41 -14.50
C ASN A 133 10.89 17.56 -15.41
N LYS A 134 9.62 17.94 -15.62
CA LYS A 134 8.75 17.27 -16.59
C LYS A 134 8.74 17.94 -17.96
N MET A 135 9.27 19.16 -18.07
CA MET A 135 9.41 19.91 -19.32
C MET A 135 10.73 19.63 -20.05
N MET A 136 11.65 18.89 -19.40
CA MET A 136 12.88 18.37 -20.00
C MET A 136 12.69 16.90 -20.37
#